data_AF-A0A848MHG3-F1
#
_entry.id   AF-A0A848MHG3-F1
#
_cell.length_a   1.000
_cell.length_b   1.000
_cell.length_c   1.000
_cell.angle_alpha   90.00
_cell.angle_beta   90.00
_cell.angle_gamma   90.00
#
_symmetry.space_group_name_H-M   'P 1'
#
loop_
_entity.id
_entity.type
_entity.pdbx_description
1 polymer ?
#
loop_
_entity_poly.entity_id
_entity_poly.type
_entity_poly.pdbx_seq_one_letter_code
_entity_poly.pdbx_strand_id
1 'polypeptide(L)' 'MKLFLATSLLTLKGRWLEDLGFNTGYPVIVTLEHGRLVIEAELRI' A
#
# COMPACT_ATOMS: atom_id res chain seq x y z
N MET A 1 13.28 16.88 -21.84
CA MET A 1 12.73 16.46 -20.53
C MET A 1 12.62 14.95 -20.53
N LYS A 2 13.57 14.26 -19.90
CA LYS A 2 13.63 12.79 -19.92
C LYS A 2 12.77 12.28 -18.75
N LEU A 3 11.58 11.80 -19.05
CA LEU A 3 10.73 11.10 -18.09
C LEU A 3 11.46 9.79 -17.74
N PHE A 4 12.28 9.80 -16.70
CA PHE A 4 12.79 8.58 -16.11
C PHE A 4 11.57 7.86 -15.51
N LEU A 5 11.00 6.91 -16.25
CA LEU A 5 10.06 5.91 -15.73
C LEU A 5 10.83 4.92 -14.84
N ALA A 6 11.47 5.42 -13.79
CA ALA A 6 11.91 4.55 -12.71
C ALA A 6 10.64 4.20 -11.93
N THR A 7 10.10 3.00 -12.16
CA THR A 7 9.02 2.47 -11.34
C THR A 7 9.59 2.18 -9.95
N SER A 8 9.55 3.17 -9.07
CA SER A 8 9.92 3.01 -7.67
C SER A 8 8.88 2.13 -6.99
N LEU A 9 9.27 0.89 -6.70
CA LEU A 9 8.44 -0.05 -5.94
C LEU A 9 8.56 0.24 -4.45
N LEU A 10 7.43 0.46 -3.78
CA LEU A 10 7.36 0.45 -2.32
C LEU A 10 7.06 -0.98 -1.86
N THR A 11 8.02 -1.60 -1.16
CA THR A 11 7.83 -2.93 -0.58
C THR A 11 7.70 -2.82 0.94
N LEU A 12 6.55 -3.23 1.48
CA LEU A 12 6.32 -3.37 2.92
C LEU A 12 6.49 -4.84 3.32
N LYS A 13 7.10 -5.12 4.47
CA LYS A 13 7.31 -6.47 4.99
C LYS A 13 7.14 -6.53 6.51
N GLY A 14 6.70 -7.69 6.99
CA GLY A 14 6.63 -8.03 8.42
C GLY A 14 5.26 -8.56 8.83
N ARG A 15 5.23 -9.32 9.93
CA ARG A 15 4.00 -9.92 10.49
C ARG A 15 2.94 -8.89 10.91
N TRP A 16 3.40 -7.68 11.26
CA TRP A 16 2.53 -6.56 11.62
C TRP A 16 1.52 -6.20 10.52
N LEU A 17 1.78 -6.52 9.25
CA LEU A 17 0.83 -6.30 8.16
C LEU A 17 -0.40 -7.20 8.32
N GLU A 18 -0.20 -8.48 8.61
CA GLU A 18 -1.28 -9.45 8.86
C GLU A 18 -2.03 -9.08 10.14
N ASP A 19 -1.32 -8.69 11.20
CA ASP A 19 -1.91 -8.23 12.46
C ASP A 19 -2.81 -6.99 12.28
N LEU A 20 -2.52 -6.16 11.27
CA LEU A 20 -3.34 -4.99 10.87
C LEU A 20 -4.40 -5.32 9.79
N GLY A 21 -4.55 -6.58 9.39
CA GLY A 21 -5.59 -7.02 8.46
C GLY A 21 -5.20 -7.01 6.98
N PHE A 22 -3.94 -6.74 6.64
CA PHE A 22 -3.44 -6.87 5.26
C PHE A 22 -3.22 -8.34 4.93
N ASN A 23 -4.14 -8.91 4.16
CA ASN A 23 -4.14 -10.32 3.79
C ASN A 23 -3.91 -10.50 2.29
N THR A 24 -3.23 -11.59 1.90
CA THR A 24 -3.03 -11.92 0.49
C THR A 24 -4.34 -12.25 -0.20
N GLY A 25 -4.49 -11.81 -1.46
CA GLY A 25 -5.70 -12.07 -2.25
C GLY A 25 -6.85 -11.08 -2.00
N TYR A 26 -6.66 -10.14 -1.06
CA TYR A 26 -7.60 -9.04 -0.81
C TYR A 26 -7.06 -7.73 -1.39
N PRO A 27 -7.96 -6.87 -1.92
CA PRO A 27 -7.59 -5.54 -2.37
C PRO A 27 -7.13 -4.65 -1.21
N VAL A 28 -6.33 -3.64 -1.55
CA VAL A 28 -5.96 -2.54 -0.66
C VAL A 28 -6.30 -1.23 -1.32
N ILE A 29 -6.68 -0.23 -0.53
CA ILE A 29 -6.89 1.13 -1.00
C ILE A 29 -5.59 1.91 -0.78
N VAL A 30 -5.16 2.63 -1.81
CA VAL A 30 -3.95 3.45 -1.77
C VAL A 30 -4.30 4.87 -2.16
N THR A 31 -4.16 5.80 -1.22
CA THR A 31 -4.51 7.21 -1.41
C THR A 31 -3.36 8.14 -1.02
N LEU A 32 -3.39 9.35 -1.57
CA LEU A 32 -2.53 10.45 -1.14
C LEU A 32 -3.36 11.44 -0.32
N GLU A 33 -3.04 11.54 0.97
CA GLU A 33 -3.76 12.41 1.90
C GLU A 33 -2.78 13.32 2.63
N HIS A 34 -2.99 14.63 2.55
CA HIS A 34 -2.15 15.62 3.24
C HIS A 34 -0.63 15.42 3.02
N GLY A 35 -0.25 15.01 1.81
CA GLY A 35 1.15 14.72 1.45
C GLY A 35 1.69 13.39 1.98
N ARG A 36 0.82 12.49 2.46
CA ARG A 36 1.15 11.16 2.97
C ARG A 36 0.55 10.09 2.08
N LEU A 37 1.27 9.00 1.86
CA LEU A 37 0.72 7.79 1.28
C LEU A 37 -0.01 7.02 2.37
N VAL A 38 -1.32 6.85 2.20
CA VAL A 38 -2.16 6.07 3.10
C VAL A 38 -2.50 4.77 2.39
N ILE A 39 -2.32 3.64 3.09
CA ILE A 39 -2.61 2.31 2.59
C ILE A 39 -3.55 1.66 3.59
N GLU A 40 -4.73 1.24 3.13
CA GLU A 40 -5.77 0.68 3.97
C GLU A 40 -6.15 -0.72 3.47
N ALA A 41 -6.33 -1.65 4.42
CA ALA A 41 -6.86 -2.97 4.12
C ALA A 41 -8.37 -2.88 3.92
N GLU A 42 -8.91 -3.48 2.85
CA GLU A 42 -10.36 -3.62 2.69
C GLU A 42 -10.86 -4.69 3.68
N LEU A 43 -11.27 -4.27 4.88
CA LEU A 43 -11.90 -5.15 5.86
C LEU A 43 -13.32 -5.46 5.39
N ARG A 44 -13.56 -6.66 4.88
CA ARG A 44 -14.91 -7.19 4.67
C ARG A 44 -15.39 -7.84 5.96
N ILE A 45 -16.37 -7.20 6.59
CA ILE A 45 -17.15 -7.75 7.73
C ILE A 45 -18.19 -8.74 7.22
#